data_AF-A0A917L7T4-F1
#
_entry.id   AF-A0A917L7T4-F1
#
_cell.length_a   1.000
_cell.length_b   1.000
_cell.length_c   1.000
_cell.angle_alpha   90.00
_cell.angle_beta   90.00
_cell.angle_gamma   90.00
#
_symmetry.space_group_name_H-M   'P 1'
#
loop_
_entity.id
_entity.type
_entity.pdbx_description
1 polymer ?
#
loop_
_entity_poly.entity_id
_entity_poly.type
_entity_poly.pdbx_seq_one_letter_code
_entity_poly.pdbx_strand_id
1 'polypeptide(L)' 'MASGADGGVSGLVEVRLDNRTNAPIGSFSLSNTGGWQSWRTVPANISSVTGTHDVYLTFASGQPADFVNVNWFGFGH' A
#
# COMPACT_ATOMS: atom_id res chain seq x y z
N MET A 1 0.06 -6.83 -5.39
CA MET A 1 1.41 -6.98 -5.97
C MET A 1 2.03 -5.61 -6.16
N ALA A 2 3.21 -5.40 -5.59
CA ALA A 2 3.91 -4.11 -5.62
C ALA A 2 5.43 -4.32 -5.70
N SER A 3 6.15 -3.27 -6.10
CA SER A 3 7.63 -3.23 -6.08
C SER A 3 8.10 -1.91 -5.47
N GLY A 4 9.22 -1.99 -4.74
CA GLY A 4 9.85 -0.85 -4.07
C GLY A 4 11.12 -0.39 -4.78
N ALA A 5 11.50 0.86 -4.51
CA ALA A 5 12.73 1.48 -5.00
C ALA A 5 14.00 0.81 -4.44
N ASP A 6 15.17 1.28 -4.87
CA ASP A 6 16.46 0.81 -4.36
C ASP A 6 16.69 1.15 -2.87
N GLY A 7 17.80 0.66 -2.31
CA GLY A 7 18.07 0.69 -0.87
C GLY A 7 17.98 2.10 -0.27
N GLY A 8 17.38 2.20 0.92
CA GLY A 8 17.21 3.47 1.65
C GLY A 8 15.91 4.22 1.37
N VAL A 9 15.05 3.71 0.49
CA VAL A 9 13.73 4.28 0.21
C VAL A 9 12.63 3.31 0.68
N SER A 10 11.66 3.82 1.41
CA SER A 10 10.53 3.05 1.92
C SER A 10 9.31 3.91 2.22
N GLY A 11 8.12 3.35 2.15
CA GLY A 11 6.92 4.08 2.54
C GLY A 11 5.83 3.16 3.06
N LEU A 12 4.73 3.79 3.44
CA LEU A 12 3.53 3.14 3.92
C LEU A 12 2.42 3.35 2.89
N VAL A 13 1.71 2.28 2.59
CA VAL A 13 0.45 2.35 1.85
C VAL A 13 -0.67 2.03 2.81
N GLU A 14 -1.58 2.98 2.97
CA GLU A 14 -2.74 2.85 3.84
C GLU A 14 -4.00 2.65 3.02
N VAL A 15 -4.91 1.81 3.53
CA VAL A 15 -6.23 1.56 2.93
C VAL A 15 -7.27 2.29 3.76
N ARG A 16 -8.05 3.16 3.11
CA ARG A 16 -9.13 3.96 3.72
C ARG A 16 -10.42 3.72 2.95
N LEU A 17 -11.55 3.87 3.64
CA LEU A 17 -12.88 3.73 3.05
C LEU A 17 -13.65 5.03 3.09
N ASP A 18 -14.43 5.26 2.04
CA ASP A 18 -15.43 6.33 1.84
C ASP A 18 -14.89 7.77 1.83
N ASN A 19 -13.84 8.06 2.59
CA ASN A 19 -13.19 9.36 2.62
C ASN A 19 -11.68 9.23 2.87
N ARG A 20 -10.90 10.05 2.17
CA ARG A 20 -9.44 10.12 2.27
C ARG A 20 -8.93 10.53 3.66
N THR A 21 -9.75 11.19 4.48
CA THR A 21 -9.37 11.62 5.84
C THR A 21 -9.78 10.63 6.93
N ASN A 22 -10.61 9.62 6.62
CA ASN A 22 -11.04 8.59 7.58
C ASN A 22 -9.86 7.75 8.05
N ALA A 23 -9.88 7.29 9.31
CA ALA A 23 -8.85 6.39 9.83
C ALA A 23 -8.65 5.16 8.91
N PRO A 24 -7.40 4.73 8.66
CA PRO A 24 -7.14 3.59 7.79
C PRO A 24 -7.64 2.29 8.42
N ILE A 25 -8.21 1.42 7.59
CA ILE A 25 -8.69 0.09 8.01
C ILE A 25 -7.57 -0.95 7.99
N GLY A 26 -6.42 -0.60 7.43
CA GLY A 26 -5.20 -1.38 7.43
C GLY A 26 -4.13 -0.73 6.57
N SER A 27 -2.93 -1.31 6.59
CA SER A 27 -1.78 -0.78 5.88
C SER A 27 -0.72 -1.86 5.62
N PHE A 28 0.19 -1.56 4.71
CA PHE A 28 1.41 -2.32 4.52
C PHE A 28 2.59 -1.38 4.26
N SER A 29 3.75 -1.74 4.82
CA SER A 29 5.00 -1.07 4.49
C SER A 29 5.60 -1.67 3.22
N LEU A 30 6.22 -0.82 2.43
CA LEU A 30 7.00 -1.23 1.28
C LEU A 30 8.41 -0.68 1.38
N SER A 31 9.36 -1.56 1.22
CA SER A 31 10.80 -1.27 1.13
C SER A 31 11.36 -1.94 -0.12
N ASN A 32 12.67 -1.83 -0.32
CA ASN A 32 13.36 -2.39 -1.48
C ASN A 32 13.00 -3.87 -1.72
N THR A 33 12.41 -4.14 -2.89
CA THR A 33 12.01 -5.49 -3.33
C THR A 33 13.05 -6.16 -4.24
N GLY A 34 14.15 -5.48 -4.55
CA GLY A 34 15.15 -5.81 -5.57
C GLY A 34 15.12 -4.85 -6.76
N GLY A 35 14.50 -3.66 -6.60
CA GLY A 35 14.32 -2.66 -7.65
C GLY A 35 12.91 -2.64 -8.26
N TRP A 36 12.66 -1.62 -9.10
CA TRP A 36 11.34 -1.25 -9.62
C TRP A 36 10.58 -2.33 -10.40
N GLN A 37 11.29 -3.29 -10.98
CA GLN A 37 10.71 -4.40 -11.74
C GLN A 37 10.76 -5.74 -10.98
N SER A 38 11.18 -5.72 -9.71
CA SER A 38 11.15 -6.88 -8.83
C SER A 38 9.86 -6.87 -8.01
N TRP A 39 8.86 -7.58 -8.51
CA TRP A 39 7.52 -7.56 -7.97
C TRP A 39 7.29 -8.61 -6.88
N ARG A 40 6.59 -8.23 -5.81
CA ARG A 40 6.20 -9.15 -4.74
C ARG A 40 4.72 -9.01 -4.39
N THR A 41 4.13 -10.11 -3.91
CA THR A 41 2.86 -10.05 -3.18
C THR A 41 3.16 -9.57 -1.77
N VAL A 42 2.56 -8.45 -1.39
CA VAL A 42 2.74 -7.85 -0.06
C VAL A 42 1.41 -8.00 0.69
N PRO A 43 1.37 -8.77 1.78
CA PRO A 43 0.17 -8.91 2.59
C PRO A 43 -0.07 -7.64 3.41
N ALA A 44 -1.34 -7.30 3.61
CA ALA A 44 -1.78 -6.24 4.50
C ALA A 44 -2.86 -6.82 5.42
N ASN A 45 -2.74 -6.57 6.73
CA ASN A 45 -3.82 -6.90 7.65
C ASN A 45 -4.89 -5.82 7.53
N ILE A 46 -6.11 -6.22 7.14
CA ILE A 46 -7.25 -5.33 6.94
C ILE A 46 -8.32 -5.71 7.96
N SER A 47 -8.92 -4.70 8.59
CA SER A 47 -10.06 -4.89 9.49
C SER A 47 -11.25 -5.48 8.75
N SER A 48 -12.11 -6.24 9.43
CA SER A 48 -13.34 -6.75 8.82
C SER A 48 -14.28 -5.61 8.44
N VAL A 49 -14.78 -5.63 7.21
CA VAL A 49 -15.71 -4.63 6.66
C VAL A 49 -16.82 -5.35 5.92
N THR A 50 -18.04 -4.80 5.94
CA THR A 50 -19.20 -5.31 5.20
C THR A 50 -19.80 -4.22 4.31
N GLY A 51 -20.49 -4.62 3.24
CA GLY A 51 -21.14 -3.67 2.32
C GLY A 51 -20.24 -3.20 1.18
N THR A 52 -20.68 -2.15 0.50
CA THR A 52 -19.97 -1.55 -0.64
C THR A 52 -19.40 -0.20 -0.22
N HIS A 53 -18.11 0.00 -0.48
CA HIS A 53 -17.37 1.18 -0.09
C HIS A 53 -16.48 1.66 -1.24
N ASP A 54 -16.24 2.96 -1.28
CA ASP A 54 -15.16 3.51 -2.09
C ASP A 54 -13.83 3.28 -1.38
N VAL A 55 -12.87 2.70 -2.08
CA VAL A 55 -11.55 2.38 -1.53
C VAL A 55 -10.53 3.43 -1.95
N TYR A 56 -9.82 3.98 -0.97
CA TYR A 56 -8.72 4.91 -1.17
C TYR A 56 -7.41 4.29 -0.71
N LEU A 57 -6.40 4.32 -1.59
CA LEU A 57 -5.01 4.02 -1.25
C LEU A 57 -4.26 5.32 -1.02
N THR A 58 -3.76 5.52 0.20
CA THR A 58 -2.95 6.69 0.56
C THR A 58 -1.48 6.28 0.63
N PHE A 59 -0.64 6.97 -0.14
CA PHE A 59 0.79 6.74 -0.21
C PHE A 59 1.51 7.76 0.68
N ALA A 60 2.23 7.28 1.69
CA ALA A 60 2.93 8.13 2.65
C ALA A 60 4.41 7.71 2.77
N SER A 61 5.29 8.70 2.82
CA SER A 61 6.74 8.49 2.90
C SER A 61 7.36 9.62 3.72
N GLY A 62 8.39 9.29 4.50
CA GLY A 62 9.20 10.28 5.23
C GLY A 62 10.18 11.04 4.36
N GLN A 63 10.32 10.64 3.08
CA GLN A 63 11.22 11.25 2.11
C GLN A 63 10.47 11.58 0.80
N PRO A 64 10.96 12.56 0.00
CA PRO A 64 10.29 13.03 -1.20
C PRO A 64 10.45 12.10 -2.43
N ALA A 65 11.28 11.06 -2.34
CA ALA A 65 11.50 10.13 -3.44
C ALA A 65 10.30 9.18 -3.63
N ASP A 66 10.03 8.82 -4.89
CA ASP A 66 9.10 7.74 -5.22
C ASP A 66 9.55 6.43 -4.57
N PHE A 67 8.61 5.71 -3.95
CA PHE A 67 8.94 4.52 -3.16
C PHE A 67 8.21 3.24 -3.61
N VAL A 68 7.18 3.34 -4.45
CA VAL A 68 6.29 2.22 -4.78
C VAL A 68 5.75 2.29 -6.19
N ASN A 69 5.77 1.14 -6.88
CA ASN A 69 4.84 0.86 -7.97
C ASN A 69 3.77 -0.13 -7.48
N VAL A 70 2.51 0.14 -7.79
CA VAL A 70 1.39 -0.79 -7.57
C VAL A 70 0.93 -1.33 -8.91
N ASN A 71 0.92 -2.66 -9.06
CA ASN A 71 0.38 -3.30 -10.26
C ASN A 71 -1.11 -3.62 -10.07
N TRP A 72 -1.43 -4.38 -9.03
CA TRP A 72 -2.80 -4.72 -8.66
C TRP A 72 -2.92 -4.93 -7.16
N PHE A 73 -4.14 -4.80 -6.65
CA PHE A 73 -4.51 -5.19 -5.28
C PHE A 73 -5.82 -5.97 -5.31
N GLY A 74 -6.05 -6.75 -4.25
CA GLY A 74 -7.26 -7.54 -4.07
C GLY A 74 -7.43 -7.89 -2.61
N PHE A 75 -8.65 -8.23 -2.22
CA PHE A 75 -8.99 -8.64 -0.87
C PHE A 75 -9.08 -10.16 -0.82
N GLY A 76 -8.43 -10.77 0.17
CA GLY A 76 -8.52 -12.22 0.41
C GLY A 76 -9.82 -12.56 1.12
N HIS A 77 -10.41 -13.70 0.74
CA HIS A 77 -11.56 -14.31 1.43
C HIS A 77 -11.08 -15.36 2.44
#